data_AF-A0A0D2YGS7-F1
#
_entry.id   AF-A0A0D2YGS7-F1
#
_cell.length_a   1.000
_cell.length_b   1.000
_cell.length_c   1.000
_cell.angle_alpha   90.00
_cell.angle_beta   90.00
_cell.angle_gamma   90.00
#
_symmetry.space_group_name_H-M   'P 1'
#
loop_
_entity.id
_entity.type
_entity.pdbx_description
1 polymer ?
#
loop_
_entity_poly.entity_id
_entity_poly.type
_entity_poly.pdbx_seq_one_letter_code
_entity_poly.pdbx_strand_id
1 'polypeptide(L)'
;MLQNSVKTAKKEAEDKERDHVEIEQKLKAQLSSVLNEIKSPKDINSGMEHVLDIPTAVNEVLRYLKKSSNETKELREKLAKAEERCLIDGREIEDKDSKFSKDLEDVNKKVSELEEQLNNAQSQCQIEVSEKIKFEQELGTTKQALAEKRDLEDQISQRQAEEVKLKEQNESLKNKINRLEGEVTTLKKEYGQVQSSGCQLQKKLNEVEKDREKEKDKAASKDVQIADKDRVVQELQNKLHETRKKLQDEEAKSQAEAKSYSEQLKMGEDEQEVLEKQITSLTAEIAQ
;
A
#
# COMPACT_ATOMS: atom_id res chain seq x y z
N MET A 1 -49.89 71.12 -30.29
CA MET A 1 -51.32 71.18 -30.68
C MET A 1 -51.98 72.46 -30.17
N LEU A 2 -52.02 72.73 -28.87
CA LEU A 2 -52.60 73.96 -28.29
C LEU A 2 -52.03 75.29 -28.84
N GLN A 3 -50.71 75.39 -29.03
CA GLN A 3 -50.08 76.61 -29.60
C GLN A 3 -50.53 76.93 -31.03
N ASN A 4 -50.84 75.90 -31.85
CA ASN A 4 -51.28 76.12 -33.23
C ASN A 4 -52.73 76.58 -33.30
N SER A 5 -53.60 76.05 -32.43
CA SER A 5 -55.00 76.48 -32.34
C SER A 5 -55.12 77.92 -31.83
N VAL A 6 -54.31 78.32 -30.84
CA VAL A 6 -54.28 79.72 -30.33
C VAL A 6 -53.77 80.70 -31.40
N LYS A 7 -52.72 80.35 -32.15
CA LYS A 7 -52.22 81.18 -33.26
C LYS A 7 -53.25 81.38 -34.36
N THR A 8 -54.00 80.33 -34.68
CA THR A 8 -55.03 80.38 -35.73
C THR A 8 -56.20 81.27 -35.31
N ALA A 9 -56.69 81.12 -34.07
CA ALA A 9 -57.77 81.95 -33.53
C ALA A 9 -57.37 83.44 -33.41
N LYS A 10 -56.11 83.73 -33.06
CA LYS A 10 -55.59 85.11 -32.99
C LYS A 10 -55.58 85.78 -34.38
N LYS A 11 -55.11 85.06 -35.40
CA LYS A 11 -55.07 85.57 -36.77
C LYS A 11 -56.48 85.83 -37.33
N GLU A 12 -57.43 84.97 -37.01
CA GLU A 12 -58.83 85.11 -37.41
C GLU A 12 -59.52 86.32 -36.74
N ALA A 13 -59.12 86.66 -35.52
CA ALA A 13 -59.58 87.88 -34.83
C ALA A 13 -58.97 89.16 -35.45
N GLU A 14 -57.66 89.16 -35.73
CA GLU A 14 -56.96 90.28 -36.38
C GLU A 14 -57.51 90.57 -37.79
N ASP A 15 -57.84 89.52 -38.56
CA ASP A 15 -58.42 89.66 -39.89
C ASP A 15 -59.81 90.33 -39.85
N LYS A 16 -60.65 89.99 -38.87
CA LYS A 16 -61.99 90.59 -38.70
C LYS A 16 -61.95 92.02 -38.15
N GLU A 17 -60.96 92.37 -37.33
CA GLU A 17 -60.77 93.74 -36.83
C GLU A 17 -60.41 94.70 -37.97
N ARG A 18 -59.57 94.24 -38.91
CA ARG A 18 -59.23 94.98 -40.13
C ARG A 18 -60.45 95.23 -41.03
N ASP A 19 -61.32 94.25 -41.20
CA ASP A 19 -62.57 94.43 -41.97
C ASP A 19 -63.48 95.48 -41.31
N HIS A 20 -63.55 95.52 -39.97
CA HIS A 20 -64.30 96.53 -39.23
C HIS A 20 -63.75 97.95 -39.44
N VAL A 21 -62.43 98.12 -39.39
CA VAL A 21 -61.75 99.40 -39.65
C VAL A 21 -62.02 99.88 -41.08
N GLU A 22 -62.03 98.98 -42.06
CA GLU A 22 -62.29 99.34 -43.46
C GLU A 22 -63.73 99.82 -43.68
N ILE A 23 -64.71 99.19 -43.03
CA ILE A 23 -66.12 99.62 -43.07
C ILE A 23 -66.29 101.00 -42.41
N GLU A 24 -65.65 101.23 -41.26
CA GLU A 24 -65.70 102.51 -40.56
C GLU A 24 -65.10 103.65 -41.41
N GLN A 25 -63.97 103.40 -42.07
CA GLN A 25 -63.34 104.35 -42.98
C GLN A 25 -64.23 104.69 -44.19
N LYS A 26 -64.90 103.69 -44.79
CA LYS A 26 -65.85 103.92 -45.90
C LYS A 26 -67.02 104.80 -45.48
N LEU A 27 -67.60 104.56 -44.31
CA LEU A 27 -68.69 105.39 -43.76
C LEU A 27 -68.25 106.84 -43.48
N LYS A 28 -67.04 107.01 -42.91
CA LYS A 28 -66.48 108.33 -42.61
C LYS A 28 -66.19 109.13 -43.88
N ALA A 29 -65.73 108.46 -44.94
CA ALA A 29 -65.53 109.05 -46.25
C ALA A 29 -66.86 109.45 -46.91
N GLN A 30 -67.88 108.59 -46.86
CA GLN A 30 -69.22 108.89 -47.39
C GLN A 30 -69.87 110.09 -46.67
N LEU A 31 -69.80 110.14 -45.34
CA LEU A 31 -70.29 111.29 -44.54
C LEU A 31 -69.56 112.59 -44.88
N SER A 32 -68.24 112.53 -45.08
CA SER A 32 -67.44 113.71 -45.46
C SER A 32 -67.74 114.20 -46.88
N SER A 33 -68.12 113.30 -47.80
CA SER A 33 -68.58 113.67 -49.15
C SER A 33 -69.88 114.45 -49.10
N VAL A 34 -70.89 113.92 -48.38
CA VAL A 34 -72.21 114.56 -48.23
C VAL A 34 -72.09 115.92 -47.55
N LEU A 35 -71.20 116.07 -46.56
CA LEU A 35 -71.00 117.35 -45.87
C LEU A 35 -70.38 118.44 -46.78
N ASN A 36 -69.60 118.05 -47.78
CA ASN A 36 -68.91 118.97 -48.69
C ASN A 36 -69.78 119.45 -49.87
N GLU A 37 -70.82 118.69 -50.24
CA GLU A 37 -71.72 118.99 -51.35
C GLU A 37 -72.85 119.98 -50.98
N ILE A 38 -73.15 120.17 -49.70
CA ILE A 38 -74.19 121.09 -49.23
C ILE A 38 -73.57 122.48 -49.03
N LYS A 39 -73.45 123.29 -50.10
CA LYS A 39 -72.99 124.70 -50.02
C LYS A 39 -74.00 125.73 -50.51
N SER A 40 -75.13 125.32 -51.12
CA SER A 40 -76.19 126.21 -51.60
C SER A 40 -77.57 125.53 -51.59
N PRO A 41 -78.70 126.27 -51.45
CA PRO A 41 -80.05 125.70 -51.41
C PRO A 41 -80.50 124.92 -52.66
N LYS A 42 -79.79 125.04 -53.80
CA LYS A 42 -80.07 124.25 -55.02
C LYS A 42 -79.48 122.83 -54.97
N ASP A 43 -78.57 122.56 -54.02
CA ASP A 43 -77.91 121.25 -53.85
C ASP A 43 -78.72 120.30 -52.95
N ILE A 44 -79.86 120.76 -52.41
CA ILE A 44 -80.73 120.01 -51.48
C ILE A 44 -81.31 118.75 -52.14
N ASN A 45 -81.59 118.76 -53.45
CA ASN A 45 -82.09 117.57 -54.14
C ASN A 45 -81.02 116.47 -54.29
N SER A 46 -79.75 116.82 -54.51
CA SER A 46 -78.61 115.88 -54.52
C SER A 46 -78.33 115.35 -53.11
N GLY A 47 -78.39 116.24 -52.11
CA GLY A 47 -78.27 115.87 -50.70
C GLY A 47 -79.41 114.96 -50.21
N MET A 48 -80.65 115.12 -50.69
CA MET A 48 -81.78 114.24 -50.36
C MET A 48 -81.61 112.83 -50.92
N GLU A 49 -80.98 112.67 -52.09
CA GLU A 49 -80.66 111.36 -52.67
C GLU A 49 -79.69 110.58 -51.76
N HIS A 50 -78.64 111.25 -51.28
CA HIS A 50 -77.72 110.67 -50.30
C HIS A 50 -78.34 110.45 -48.91
N VAL A 51 -79.30 111.30 -48.49
CA VAL A 51 -80.05 111.10 -47.23
C VAL A 51 -80.97 109.89 -47.29
N LEU A 52 -81.46 109.51 -48.48
CA LEU A 52 -82.22 108.26 -48.69
C LEU A 52 -81.33 107.00 -48.62
N ASP A 53 -80.03 107.12 -48.90
CA ASP A 53 -79.05 106.03 -48.79
C ASP A 53 -78.54 105.79 -47.36
N ILE A 54 -78.62 106.80 -46.48
CA ILE A 54 -78.20 106.69 -45.07
C ILE A 54 -78.95 105.57 -44.33
N PRO A 55 -80.30 105.45 -44.40
CA PRO A 55 -81.02 104.31 -43.82
C PRO A 55 -80.53 102.95 -44.31
N THR A 56 -80.15 102.84 -45.59
CA THR A 56 -79.62 101.59 -46.18
C THR A 56 -78.25 101.26 -45.59
N ALA A 57 -77.34 102.23 -45.52
CA ALA A 57 -76.03 102.07 -44.89
C ALA A 57 -76.13 101.75 -43.39
N VAL A 58 -77.05 102.42 -42.65
CA VAL A 58 -77.32 102.16 -41.23
C VAL A 58 -77.88 100.74 -41.03
N ASN A 59 -78.79 100.27 -41.89
CA ASN A 59 -79.32 98.91 -41.84
C ASN A 59 -78.24 97.85 -42.15
N GLU A 60 -77.32 98.15 -43.06
CA GLU A 60 -76.15 97.31 -43.36
C GLU A 60 -75.24 97.18 -42.12
N VAL A 61 -74.91 98.30 -41.47
CA VAL A 61 -74.14 98.33 -40.22
C VAL A 61 -74.85 97.56 -39.11
N LEU A 62 -76.16 97.75 -38.93
CA LEU A 62 -76.94 96.99 -37.95
C LEU A 62 -76.93 95.48 -38.24
N ARG A 63 -76.98 95.07 -39.51
CA ARG A 63 -76.85 93.67 -39.93
C ARG A 63 -75.48 93.10 -39.58
N TYR A 64 -74.40 93.85 -39.86
CA TYR A 64 -73.03 93.47 -39.50
C TYR A 64 -72.82 93.38 -37.99
N LEU A 65 -73.31 94.37 -37.23
CA LEU A 65 -73.24 94.37 -35.77
C LEU A 65 -74.00 93.16 -35.18
N LYS A 66 -75.16 92.82 -35.73
CA LYS A 66 -75.93 91.64 -35.30
C LYS A 66 -75.19 90.33 -35.63
N LYS A 67 -74.58 90.24 -36.81
CA LYS A 67 -73.75 89.09 -37.21
C LYS A 67 -72.52 88.95 -36.30
N SER A 68 -71.75 90.02 -36.11
CA SER A 68 -70.58 90.10 -35.22
C SER A 68 -70.95 89.76 -33.76
N SER A 69 -72.09 90.24 -33.27
CA SER A 69 -72.60 89.93 -31.94
C SER A 69 -72.89 88.43 -31.76
N ASN A 70 -73.51 87.80 -32.76
CA ASN A 70 -73.75 86.35 -32.75
C ASN A 70 -72.44 85.55 -32.81
N GLU A 71 -71.48 85.93 -33.65
CA GLU A 71 -70.17 85.28 -33.73
C GLU A 71 -69.39 85.41 -32.43
N THR A 72 -69.44 86.60 -31.79
CA THR A 72 -68.81 86.84 -30.50
C THR A 72 -69.43 85.96 -29.41
N LYS A 73 -70.75 85.78 -29.42
CA LYS A 73 -71.44 84.88 -28.49
C LYS A 73 -70.98 83.44 -28.69
N GLU A 74 -70.86 82.97 -29.93
CA GLU A 74 -70.39 81.63 -30.26
C GLU A 74 -68.92 81.41 -29.83
N LEU A 75 -68.06 82.40 -30.06
CA LEU A 75 -66.66 82.35 -29.61
C LEU A 75 -66.54 82.32 -28.09
N ARG A 76 -67.35 83.10 -27.36
CA ARG A 76 -67.40 83.03 -25.89
C ARG A 76 -67.83 81.66 -25.40
N GLU A 77 -68.81 81.03 -26.04
CA GLU A 77 -69.24 79.67 -25.68
C GLU A 77 -68.15 78.64 -25.97
N LYS A 78 -67.45 78.74 -27.12
CA LYS A 78 -66.31 77.89 -27.46
C LYS A 78 -65.15 78.06 -26.47
N LEU A 79 -64.87 79.30 -26.05
CA LEU A 79 -63.84 79.61 -25.06
C LEU A 79 -64.18 79.01 -23.69
N ALA A 80 -65.42 79.21 -23.20
CA ALA A 80 -65.86 78.62 -21.93
C ALA A 80 -65.74 77.08 -21.93
N LYS A 81 -66.14 76.42 -23.03
CA LYS A 81 -65.96 74.96 -23.21
C LYS A 81 -64.49 74.53 -23.31
N ALA A 82 -63.60 75.40 -23.79
CA ALA A 82 -62.17 75.10 -23.84
C ALA A 82 -61.53 75.26 -22.45
N GLU A 83 -61.92 76.30 -21.71
CA GLU A 83 -61.48 76.52 -20.32
C GLU A 83 -61.92 75.38 -19.40
N GLU A 84 -63.18 74.94 -19.51
CA GLU A 84 -63.69 73.80 -18.75
C GLU A 84 -62.90 72.52 -19.07
N ARG A 85 -62.61 72.26 -20.35
CA ARG A 85 -61.78 71.12 -20.76
C ARG A 85 -60.37 71.19 -20.22
N CYS A 86 -59.71 72.36 -20.28
CA CYS A 86 -58.38 72.54 -19.71
C CYS A 86 -58.36 72.29 -18.19
N LEU A 87 -59.42 72.66 -17.46
CA LEU A 87 -59.53 72.39 -16.03
C LEU A 87 -59.69 70.88 -15.75
N ILE A 88 -60.49 70.18 -16.55
CA ILE A 88 -60.66 68.72 -16.44
C ILE A 88 -59.35 68.02 -16.75
N ASP A 89 -58.71 68.33 -17.88
CA ASP A 89 -57.43 67.74 -18.29
C ASP A 89 -56.34 68.02 -17.25
N GLY A 90 -56.31 69.22 -16.67
CA GLY A 90 -55.38 69.58 -15.60
C GLY A 90 -55.54 68.71 -14.36
N ARG A 91 -56.78 68.49 -13.90
CA ARG A 91 -57.08 67.58 -12.78
C ARG A 91 -56.69 66.13 -13.10
N GLU A 92 -56.99 65.66 -14.31
CA GLU A 92 -56.61 64.30 -14.72
C GLU A 92 -55.09 64.10 -14.75
N ILE A 93 -54.33 65.12 -15.13
CA ILE A 93 -52.87 65.09 -15.10
C ILE A 93 -52.38 65.05 -13.65
N GLU A 94 -52.90 65.90 -12.77
CA GLU A 94 -52.55 65.90 -11.35
C GLU A 94 -52.84 64.55 -10.67
N ASP A 95 -54.00 63.94 -10.97
CA ASP A 95 -54.36 62.61 -10.46
C ASP A 95 -53.40 61.51 -10.97
N LYS A 96 -53.01 61.57 -12.25
CA LYS A 96 -52.03 60.64 -12.85
C LYS A 96 -50.65 60.81 -12.23
N ASP A 97 -50.20 62.05 -12.03
CA ASP A 97 -48.89 62.36 -11.43
C ASP A 97 -48.82 61.92 -9.97
N SER A 98 -49.90 62.12 -9.22
CA SER A 98 -50.05 61.62 -7.84
C SER A 98 -49.98 60.09 -7.79
N LYS A 99 -50.69 59.41 -8.70
CA LYS A 99 -50.64 57.96 -8.82
C LYS A 99 -49.24 57.46 -9.18
N PHE A 100 -48.59 58.04 -10.19
CA PHE A 100 -47.24 57.65 -10.58
C PHE A 100 -46.22 57.88 -9.47
N SER A 101 -46.35 58.97 -8.71
CA SER A 101 -45.48 59.25 -7.56
C SER A 101 -45.59 58.15 -6.49
N LYS A 102 -46.82 57.70 -6.20
CA LYS A 102 -47.04 56.61 -5.26
C LYS A 102 -46.51 55.27 -5.79
N ASP A 103 -46.80 54.94 -7.05
CA ASP A 103 -46.29 53.72 -7.67
C ASP A 103 -44.75 53.69 -7.68
N LEU A 104 -44.10 54.83 -7.92
CA LEU A 104 -42.64 54.98 -7.86
C LEU A 104 -42.11 54.73 -6.45
N GLU A 105 -42.76 55.27 -5.42
CA GLU A 105 -42.38 55.06 -4.03
C GLU A 105 -42.50 53.57 -3.63
N ASP A 106 -43.59 52.92 -4.03
CA ASP A 106 -43.82 51.50 -3.76
C ASP A 106 -42.81 50.60 -4.49
N VAL A 107 -42.43 50.96 -5.73
CA VAL A 107 -41.36 50.26 -6.47
C VAL A 107 -40.01 50.44 -5.78
N ASN A 108 -39.67 51.65 -5.34
CA ASN A 108 -38.41 51.90 -4.64
C ASN A 108 -38.31 51.11 -3.34
N LYS A 109 -39.39 51.01 -2.56
CA LYS A 109 -39.44 50.16 -1.36
C LYS A 109 -39.14 48.70 -1.69
N LYS A 110 -39.79 48.15 -2.73
CA LYS A 110 -39.55 46.78 -3.18
C LYS A 110 -38.13 46.55 -3.66
N VAL A 111 -37.52 47.51 -4.36
CA VAL A 111 -36.12 47.42 -4.79
C VAL A 111 -35.21 47.32 -3.57
N SER A 112 -35.39 48.17 -2.56
CA SER A 112 -34.59 48.10 -1.33
C SER A 112 -34.77 46.77 -0.59
N GLU A 113 -35.99 46.25 -0.50
CA GLU A 113 -36.26 44.93 0.10
C GLU A 113 -35.57 43.79 -0.67
N LEU A 114 -35.60 43.84 -2.00
CA LEU A 114 -34.93 42.83 -2.85
C LEU A 114 -33.41 42.92 -2.76
N GLU A 115 -32.84 44.12 -2.66
CA GLU A 115 -31.41 44.32 -2.44
C GLU A 115 -30.95 43.73 -1.10
N GLU A 116 -31.73 43.93 -0.04
CA GLU A 116 -31.45 43.31 1.27
C GLU A 116 -31.53 41.78 1.21
N GLN A 117 -32.59 41.24 0.59
CA GLN A 117 -32.75 39.80 0.39
C GLN A 117 -31.59 39.19 -0.41
N LEU A 118 -31.14 39.88 -1.47
CA LEU A 118 -30.00 39.44 -2.29
C LEU A 118 -28.71 39.39 -1.47
N ASN A 119 -28.43 40.43 -0.69
CA ASN A 119 -27.25 40.48 0.17
C ASN A 119 -27.26 39.38 1.24
N ASN A 120 -28.42 39.12 1.84
CA ASN A 120 -28.60 38.04 2.80
C ASN A 120 -28.39 36.66 2.16
N ALA A 121 -28.98 36.41 1.00
CA ALA A 121 -28.81 35.16 0.25
C ALA A 121 -27.34 34.95 -0.18
N GLN A 122 -26.66 36.00 -0.61
CA GLN A 122 -25.24 35.94 -0.97
C GLN A 122 -24.37 35.61 0.25
N SER A 123 -24.65 36.20 1.40
CA SER A 123 -23.93 35.93 2.65
C SER A 123 -24.14 34.48 3.10
N GLN A 124 -25.37 33.98 3.03
CA GLN A 124 -25.70 32.60 3.36
C GLN A 124 -24.98 31.60 2.43
N CYS A 125 -24.95 31.88 1.12
CA CYS A 125 -24.25 31.05 0.15
C CYS A 125 -22.74 30.96 0.46
N GLN A 126 -22.10 32.05 0.89
CA GLN A 126 -20.69 32.04 1.27
C GLN A 126 -20.41 31.16 2.51
N ILE A 127 -21.33 31.16 3.48
CA ILE A 127 -21.24 30.29 4.67
C ILE A 127 -21.33 28.83 4.25
N GLU A 128 -22.33 28.47 3.45
CA GLU A 128 -22.54 27.09 2.99
C GLU A 128 -21.38 26.57 2.14
N VAL A 129 -20.81 27.42 1.27
CA VAL A 129 -19.59 27.08 0.52
C VAL A 129 -18.41 26.79 1.46
N SER A 130 -18.25 27.60 2.51
CA SER A 130 -17.18 27.41 3.49
C SER A 130 -17.35 26.12 4.29
N GLU A 131 -18.59 25.77 4.67
CA GLU A 131 -18.91 24.50 5.34
C GLU A 131 -18.68 23.30 4.42
N LYS A 132 -19.11 23.39 3.16
CA LYS A 132 -18.86 22.35 2.16
C LYS A 132 -17.36 22.04 2.04
N ILE A 133 -16.51 23.06 1.97
CA ILE A 133 -15.05 22.88 1.90
C ILE A 133 -14.53 22.13 3.14
N LYS A 134 -15.01 22.46 4.34
CA LYS A 134 -14.63 21.75 5.57
C LYS A 134 -15.04 20.27 5.52
N PHE A 135 -16.28 19.99 5.10
CA PHE A 135 -16.74 18.61 4.95
C PHE A 135 -15.97 17.82 3.90
N GLU A 136 -15.58 18.44 2.79
CA GLU A 136 -14.73 17.80 1.78
C GLU A 136 -13.34 17.46 2.34
N GLN A 137 -12.75 18.32 3.17
CA GLN A 137 -11.49 18.05 3.86
C GLN A 137 -11.63 16.89 4.85
N GLU A 138 -12.67 16.89 5.69
CA GLU A 138 -12.96 15.81 6.65
C GLU A 138 -13.25 14.47 5.96
N LEU A 139 -13.93 14.50 4.82
CA LEU A 139 -14.15 13.32 4.00
C LEU A 139 -12.82 12.77 3.44
N GLY A 140 -11.92 13.66 3.03
CA GLY A 140 -10.57 13.30 2.57
C GLY A 140 -9.76 12.60 3.66
N THR A 141 -9.70 13.17 4.87
CA THR A 141 -8.99 12.58 6.00
C THR A 141 -9.61 11.25 6.44
N THR A 142 -10.94 11.14 6.42
CA THR A 142 -11.65 9.89 6.73
C THR A 142 -11.34 8.79 5.72
N LYS A 143 -11.27 9.10 4.42
CA LYS A 143 -10.88 8.14 3.39
C LYS A 143 -9.45 7.64 3.58
N GLN A 144 -8.53 8.53 3.96
CA GLN A 144 -7.15 8.16 4.25
C GLN A 144 -7.09 7.21 5.47
N ALA A 145 -7.76 7.56 6.57
CA ALA A 145 -7.81 6.71 7.76
C ALA A 145 -8.40 5.32 7.46
N LEU A 146 -9.40 5.24 6.57
CA LEU A 146 -9.96 3.95 6.14
C LEU A 146 -8.95 3.11 5.32
N ALA A 147 -8.12 3.75 4.50
CA ALA A 147 -7.07 3.07 3.76
C ALA A 147 -5.97 2.52 4.70
N GLU A 148 -5.54 3.34 5.67
CA GLU A 148 -4.58 2.93 6.71
C GLU A 148 -5.11 1.76 7.54
N LYS A 149 -6.40 1.77 7.90
CA LYS A 149 -7.04 0.64 8.59
C LYS A 149 -6.96 -0.67 7.80
N ARG A 150 -7.22 -0.63 6.48
CA ARG A 150 -7.15 -1.81 5.62
C ARG A 150 -5.73 -2.37 5.54
N ASP A 151 -4.73 -1.50 5.42
CA ASP A 151 -3.33 -1.92 5.43
C ASP A 151 -2.94 -2.60 6.75
N LEU A 152 -3.41 -2.08 7.88
CA LEU A 152 -3.22 -2.72 9.18
C LEU A 152 -3.92 -4.09 9.29
N GLU A 153 -5.12 -4.24 8.73
CA GLU A 153 -5.83 -5.53 8.68
C GLU A 153 -5.05 -6.58 7.86
N ASP A 154 -4.45 -6.16 6.74
CA ASP A 154 -3.58 -7.02 5.93
C ASP A 154 -2.30 -7.42 6.69
N GLN A 155 -1.65 -6.46 7.37
CA GLN A 155 -0.47 -6.73 8.20
C GLN A 155 -0.78 -7.71 9.35
N ILE A 156 -1.94 -7.56 10.00
CA ILE A 156 -2.39 -8.50 11.06
C ILE A 156 -2.56 -9.90 10.48
N SER A 157 -3.20 -10.02 9.31
CA SER A 157 -3.41 -11.31 8.64
C SER A 157 -2.09 -11.99 8.28
N GLN A 158 -1.11 -11.22 7.79
CA GLN A 158 0.24 -11.74 7.51
C GLN A 158 0.94 -12.25 8.79
N ARG A 159 0.89 -11.49 9.88
CA ARG A 159 1.49 -11.90 11.16
C ARG A 159 0.81 -13.15 11.75
N GLN A 160 -0.50 -13.27 11.62
CA GLN A 160 -1.22 -14.48 12.03
C GLN A 160 -0.77 -15.71 11.23
N ALA A 161 -0.57 -15.57 9.92
CA ALA A 161 -0.04 -16.65 9.09
C ALA A 161 1.41 -17.03 9.48
N GLU A 162 2.25 -16.07 9.82
CA GLU A 162 3.60 -16.31 10.34
C GLU A 162 3.58 -17.01 11.70
N GLU A 163 2.68 -16.62 12.61
CA GLU A 163 2.52 -17.26 13.91
C GLU A 163 2.16 -18.75 13.77
N VAL A 164 1.27 -19.09 12.84
CA VAL A 164 0.91 -20.50 12.55
C VAL A 164 2.14 -21.27 12.06
N LYS A 165 2.91 -20.73 11.11
CA LYS A 165 4.13 -21.38 10.61
C LYS A 165 5.16 -21.60 11.73
N LEU A 166 5.34 -20.60 12.62
CA LEU A 166 6.25 -20.72 13.76
C LEU A 166 5.78 -21.79 14.76
N LYS A 167 4.47 -21.91 15.01
CA LYS A 167 3.90 -22.97 15.86
C LYS A 167 4.17 -24.36 15.26
N GLU A 168 3.97 -24.54 13.96
CA GLU A 168 4.27 -25.80 13.27
C GLU A 168 5.75 -26.16 13.35
N GLN A 169 6.64 -25.18 13.13
CA GLN A 169 8.09 -25.36 13.28
C GLN A 169 8.48 -25.75 14.70
N ASN A 170 7.90 -25.10 15.72
CA ASN A 170 8.16 -25.42 17.12
C ASN A 170 7.71 -26.84 17.49
N GLU A 171 6.53 -27.29 17.04
CA GLU A 171 6.10 -28.67 17.25
C GLU A 171 7.00 -29.68 16.53
N SER A 172 7.48 -29.36 15.32
CA SER A 172 8.48 -30.18 14.63
C SER A 172 9.79 -30.32 15.43
N LEU A 173 10.32 -29.20 15.94
CA LEU A 173 11.53 -29.18 16.77
C LEU A 173 11.34 -29.96 18.07
N LYS A 174 10.20 -29.79 18.74
CA LYS A 174 9.85 -30.52 19.96
C LYS A 174 9.84 -32.04 19.72
N ASN A 175 9.24 -32.47 18.61
CA ASN A 175 9.26 -33.89 18.21
C ASN A 175 10.68 -34.39 17.94
N LYS A 176 11.54 -33.58 17.33
CA LYS A 176 12.95 -33.93 17.10
C LYS A 176 13.73 -34.06 18.41
N ILE A 177 13.51 -33.15 19.36
CA ILE A 177 14.11 -33.21 20.70
C ILE A 177 13.70 -34.51 21.41
N ASN A 178 12.40 -34.82 21.45
CA ASN A 178 11.92 -36.04 22.10
C ASN A 178 12.54 -37.32 21.50
N ARG A 179 12.74 -37.36 20.18
CA ARG A 179 13.43 -38.49 19.52
C ARG A 179 14.89 -38.60 19.95
N LEU A 180 15.62 -37.49 19.93
CA LEU A 180 17.03 -37.45 20.34
C LEU A 180 17.20 -37.83 21.83
N GLU A 181 16.30 -37.38 22.70
CA GLU A 181 16.30 -37.80 24.12
C GLU A 181 16.10 -39.31 24.27
N GLY A 182 15.23 -39.90 23.45
CA GLY A 182 15.05 -41.36 23.37
C GLY A 182 16.31 -42.09 22.91
N GLU A 183 16.97 -41.60 21.86
CA GLU A 183 18.23 -42.14 21.35
C GLU A 183 19.34 -42.08 22.40
N VAL A 184 19.49 -40.95 23.10
CA VAL A 184 20.47 -40.78 24.19
C VAL A 184 20.21 -41.77 25.32
N THR A 185 18.96 -41.99 25.68
CA THR A 185 18.57 -42.95 26.73
C THR A 185 18.97 -44.38 26.34
N THR A 186 18.71 -44.77 25.09
CA THR A 186 19.12 -46.07 24.54
C THR A 186 20.63 -46.24 24.54
N LEU A 187 21.38 -45.27 24.00
CA LEU A 187 22.84 -45.30 23.96
C LEU A 187 23.45 -45.39 25.36
N LYS A 188 22.88 -44.68 26.35
CA LYS A 188 23.35 -44.75 27.74
C LYS A 188 23.18 -46.15 28.33
N LYS A 189 22.09 -46.84 27.99
CA LYS A 189 21.85 -48.23 28.41
C LYS A 189 22.84 -49.20 27.76
N GLU A 190 23.04 -49.06 26.44
CA GLU A 190 24.01 -49.86 25.68
C GLU A 190 25.43 -49.67 26.21
N TYR A 191 25.82 -48.42 26.48
CA TYR A 191 27.11 -48.10 27.09
C TYR A 191 27.30 -48.83 28.43
N GLY A 192 26.29 -48.84 29.31
CA GLY A 192 26.34 -49.60 30.56
C GLY A 192 26.49 -51.12 30.37
N GLN A 193 25.83 -51.69 29.35
CA GLN A 193 25.98 -53.10 28.99
C GLN A 193 27.38 -53.42 28.47
N VAL A 194 27.93 -52.57 27.59
CA VAL A 194 29.31 -52.71 27.09
C VAL A 194 30.31 -52.58 28.24
N GLN A 195 30.14 -51.60 29.12
CA GLN A 195 31.01 -51.39 30.27
C GLN A 195 31.01 -52.61 31.21
N SER A 196 29.84 -53.15 31.54
CA SER A 196 29.73 -54.35 32.40
C SER A 196 30.36 -55.58 31.75
N SER A 197 30.16 -55.76 30.44
CA SER A 197 30.79 -56.83 29.65
C SER A 197 32.31 -56.68 29.65
N GLY A 198 32.82 -55.46 29.49
CA GLY A 198 34.25 -55.15 29.58
C GLY A 198 34.84 -55.54 30.94
N CYS A 199 34.17 -55.20 32.06
CA CYS A 199 34.57 -55.62 33.40
C CYS A 199 34.61 -57.15 33.56
N GLN A 200 33.65 -57.87 32.99
CA GLN A 200 33.64 -59.34 33.03
C GLN A 200 34.78 -59.95 32.23
N LEU A 201 35.04 -59.44 31.03
CA LEU A 201 36.15 -59.89 30.19
C LEU A 201 37.50 -59.61 30.87
N GLN A 202 37.66 -58.45 31.52
CA GLN A 202 38.87 -58.14 32.27
C GLN A 202 39.12 -59.13 33.41
N LYS A 203 38.08 -59.55 34.14
CA LYS A 203 38.22 -60.58 35.19
C LYS A 203 38.67 -61.92 34.62
N LYS A 204 38.03 -62.37 33.53
CA LYS A 204 38.42 -63.60 32.83
C LYS A 204 39.85 -63.55 32.32
N LEU A 205 40.28 -62.40 31.79
CA LEU A 205 41.66 -62.21 31.33
C LEU A 205 42.64 -62.40 32.49
N ASN A 206 42.40 -61.77 33.64
CA ASN A 206 43.25 -61.92 34.82
C ASN A 206 43.30 -63.37 35.34
N GLU A 207 42.19 -64.11 35.28
CA GLU A 207 42.12 -65.53 35.64
C GLU A 207 42.99 -66.38 34.70
N VAL A 208 42.86 -66.17 33.38
CA VAL A 208 43.65 -66.85 32.37
C VAL A 208 45.14 -66.53 32.52
N GLU A 209 45.51 -65.28 32.81
CA GLU A 209 46.90 -64.90 33.07
C GLU A 209 47.47 -65.62 34.29
N LYS A 210 46.69 -65.76 35.36
CA LYS A 210 47.09 -66.51 36.56
C LYS A 210 47.28 -67.99 36.27
N ASP A 211 46.39 -68.59 35.48
CA ASP A 211 46.50 -70.00 35.10
C ASP A 211 47.68 -70.24 34.15
N ARG A 212 47.95 -69.30 33.25
CA ARG A 212 49.15 -69.31 32.40
C ARG A 212 50.43 -69.29 33.24
N GLU A 213 50.51 -68.47 34.29
CA GLU A 213 51.70 -68.43 35.15
C GLU A 213 51.90 -69.75 35.91
N LYS A 214 50.82 -70.35 36.43
CA LYS A 214 50.92 -71.68 37.06
C LYS A 214 51.41 -72.75 36.09
N GLU A 215 50.93 -72.75 34.84
CA GLU A 215 51.41 -73.72 33.84
C GLU A 215 52.86 -73.47 33.45
N LYS A 216 53.30 -72.20 33.40
CA LYS A 216 54.71 -71.85 33.20
C LYS A 216 55.59 -72.37 34.34
N ASP A 217 55.16 -72.24 35.60
CA ASP A 217 55.87 -72.78 36.76
C ASP A 217 55.93 -74.32 36.72
N LYS A 218 54.83 -74.98 36.34
CA LYS A 218 54.81 -76.44 36.15
C LYS A 218 55.75 -76.89 35.03
N ALA A 219 55.79 -76.15 33.92
CA ALA A 219 56.70 -76.42 32.81
C ALA A 219 58.16 -76.30 33.27
N ALA A 220 58.52 -75.21 33.97
CA ALA A 220 59.84 -75.02 34.54
C ALA A 220 60.23 -76.14 35.53
N SER A 221 59.30 -76.59 36.38
CA SER A 221 59.52 -77.73 37.29
C SER A 221 59.78 -79.03 36.52
N LYS A 222 59.03 -79.29 35.43
CA LYS A 222 59.27 -80.45 34.57
C LYS A 222 60.63 -80.37 33.87
N ASP A 223 61.04 -79.20 33.41
CA ASP A 223 62.36 -79.01 32.78
C ASP A 223 63.51 -79.36 33.75
N VAL A 224 63.39 -78.98 35.03
CA VAL A 224 64.35 -79.39 36.08
C VAL A 224 64.37 -80.91 36.25
N GLN A 225 63.19 -81.54 36.33
CA GLN A 225 63.12 -83.00 36.44
C GLN A 225 63.69 -83.73 35.22
N ILE A 226 63.54 -83.16 34.02
CA ILE A 226 64.13 -83.68 32.79
C ILE A 226 65.66 -83.57 32.87
N ALA A 227 66.20 -82.41 33.26
CA ALA A 227 67.64 -82.22 33.43
C ALA A 227 68.25 -83.19 34.45
N ASP A 228 67.57 -83.44 35.58
CA ASP A 228 67.99 -84.43 36.58
C ASP A 228 68.00 -85.85 36.00
N LYS A 229 66.96 -86.23 35.24
CA LYS A 229 66.91 -87.54 34.58
C LYS A 229 68.00 -87.68 33.53
N ASP A 230 68.26 -86.66 32.73
CA ASP A 230 69.33 -86.65 31.73
C ASP A 230 70.70 -86.82 32.39
N ARG A 231 70.93 -86.19 33.55
CA ARG A 231 72.13 -86.39 34.36
C ARG A 231 72.27 -87.85 34.82
N VAL A 232 71.20 -88.45 35.35
CA VAL A 232 71.21 -89.87 35.75
C VAL A 232 71.49 -90.78 34.56
N VAL A 233 70.90 -90.49 33.38
CA VAL A 233 71.17 -91.24 32.15
C VAL A 233 72.64 -91.13 31.75
N GLN A 234 73.24 -89.93 31.80
CA GLN A 234 74.68 -89.75 31.54
C GLN A 234 75.55 -90.53 32.54
N GLU A 235 75.24 -90.49 33.84
CA GLU A 235 75.97 -91.26 34.86
C GLU A 235 75.87 -92.78 34.59
N LEU A 236 74.70 -93.28 34.22
CA LEU A 236 74.50 -94.69 33.84
C LEU A 236 75.26 -95.05 32.56
N GLN A 237 75.25 -94.19 31.54
CA GLN A 237 76.02 -94.37 30.31
C GLN A 237 77.53 -94.44 30.59
N ASN A 238 78.06 -93.57 31.45
CA ASN A 238 79.46 -93.60 31.86
C ASN A 238 79.81 -94.89 32.61
N LYS A 239 79.00 -95.30 33.59
CA LYS A 239 79.17 -96.58 34.29
C LYS A 239 79.13 -97.78 33.33
N LEU A 240 78.22 -97.77 32.36
CA LEU A 240 78.14 -98.79 31.33
C LEU A 240 79.42 -98.84 30.49
N HIS A 241 79.94 -97.67 30.09
CA HIS A 241 81.19 -97.59 29.32
C HIS A 241 82.39 -98.12 30.11
N GLU A 242 82.55 -97.73 31.38
CA GLU A 242 83.58 -98.25 32.27
C GLU A 242 83.48 -99.77 32.44
N THR A 243 82.27 -100.29 32.62
CA THR A 243 82.04 -101.74 32.78
C THR A 243 82.35 -102.50 31.50
N ARG A 244 81.94 -101.99 30.33
CA ARG A 244 82.30 -102.56 29.02
C ARG A 244 83.81 -102.58 28.81
N LYS A 245 84.52 -101.51 29.21
CA LYS A 245 85.97 -101.44 29.12
C LYS A 245 86.64 -102.49 30.01
N LYS A 246 86.22 -102.60 31.28
CA LYS A 246 86.71 -103.66 32.19
C LYS A 246 86.48 -105.06 31.62
N LEU A 247 85.30 -105.31 31.06
CA LEU A 247 84.99 -106.58 30.43
C LEU A 247 85.91 -106.86 29.23
N GLN A 248 86.15 -105.86 28.37
CA GLN A 248 87.11 -105.98 27.27
C GLN A 248 88.54 -106.27 27.75
N ASP A 249 88.99 -105.59 28.81
CA ASP A 249 90.32 -105.84 29.40
C ASP A 249 90.41 -107.26 29.98
N GLU A 250 89.35 -107.75 30.63
CA GLU A 250 89.25 -109.12 31.16
C GLU A 250 89.18 -110.18 30.04
N GLU A 251 88.46 -109.90 28.95
CA GLU A 251 88.41 -110.73 27.75
C GLU A 251 89.77 -110.80 27.07
N ALA A 252 90.47 -109.67 26.93
CA ALA A 252 91.82 -109.62 26.38
C ALA A 252 92.82 -110.39 27.25
N LYS A 253 92.71 -110.26 28.58
CA LYS A 253 93.52 -111.03 29.54
C LYS A 253 93.23 -112.53 29.43
N SER A 254 91.96 -112.93 29.39
CA SER A 254 91.55 -114.33 29.23
C SER A 254 91.99 -114.91 27.88
N GLN A 255 91.95 -114.12 26.80
CA GLN A 255 92.49 -114.52 25.50
C GLN A 255 94.01 -114.65 25.51
N ALA A 256 94.73 -113.77 26.21
CA ALA A 256 96.18 -113.86 26.36
C ALA A 256 96.56 -115.10 27.18
N GLU A 257 95.82 -115.39 28.25
CA GLU A 257 95.96 -116.62 29.03
C GLU A 257 95.66 -117.86 28.18
N ALA A 258 94.57 -117.86 27.40
CA ALA A 258 94.24 -118.95 26.48
C ALA A 258 95.32 -119.16 25.40
N LYS A 259 95.90 -118.08 24.84
CA LYS A 259 97.04 -118.17 23.92
C LYS A 259 98.28 -118.77 24.60
N SER A 260 98.61 -118.29 25.79
CA SER A 260 99.70 -118.84 26.61
C SER A 260 99.51 -120.33 26.89
N TYR A 261 98.32 -120.76 27.30
CA TYR A 261 98.01 -122.19 27.48
C TYR A 261 98.11 -122.96 26.16
N SER A 262 97.66 -122.42 25.03
CA SER A 262 97.79 -123.07 23.73
C SER A 262 99.26 -123.21 23.28
N GLU A 263 100.11 -122.22 23.58
CA GLU A 263 101.55 -122.26 23.32
C GLU A 263 102.25 -123.27 24.23
N GLN A 264 101.87 -123.35 25.51
CA GLN A 264 102.36 -124.39 26.42
C GLN A 264 101.94 -125.79 25.98
N LEU A 265 100.69 -125.96 25.51
CA LEU A 265 100.21 -127.21 24.94
C LEU A 265 101.03 -127.61 23.72
N LYS A 266 101.31 -126.66 22.83
CA LYS A 266 102.13 -126.89 21.63
C LYS A 266 103.58 -127.23 21.98
N MET A 267 104.19 -126.57 22.96
CA MET A 267 105.52 -126.97 23.44
C MET A 267 105.51 -128.35 24.08
N GLY A 268 104.44 -128.71 24.81
CA GLY A 268 104.26 -130.06 25.33
C GLY A 268 104.10 -131.11 24.22
N GLU A 269 103.38 -130.79 23.15
CA GLU A 269 103.27 -131.63 21.95
C GLU A 269 104.63 -131.77 21.23
N ASP A 270 105.38 -130.68 21.07
CA ASP A 270 106.71 -130.67 20.45
C ASP A 270 107.73 -131.47 21.31
N GLU A 271 107.69 -131.34 22.64
CA GLU A 271 108.50 -132.13 23.58
C GLU A 271 108.13 -133.62 23.55
N GLN A 272 106.83 -133.93 23.44
CA GLN A 272 106.36 -135.29 23.25
C GLN A 272 106.86 -135.88 21.92
N GLU A 273 106.85 -135.11 20.83
CA GLU A 273 107.37 -135.55 19.53
C GLU A 273 108.91 -135.82 19.60
N VAL A 274 109.65 -134.98 20.32
CA VAL A 274 111.10 -135.19 20.54
C VAL A 274 111.36 -136.44 21.37
N LEU A 275 110.58 -136.66 22.44
CA LEU A 275 110.68 -137.86 23.27
C LEU A 275 110.29 -139.12 22.48
N GLU A 276 109.25 -139.08 21.64
CA GLU A 276 108.90 -140.20 20.76
C GLU A 276 110.03 -140.52 19.76
N LYS A 277 110.69 -139.50 19.20
CA LYS A 277 111.88 -139.70 18.35
C LYS A 277 113.06 -140.30 19.12
N GLN A 278 113.30 -139.87 20.37
CA GLN A 278 114.35 -140.44 21.23
C GLN A 278 114.04 -141.89 21.63
N ILE A 279 112.80 -142.22 21.97
CA ILE A 279 112.36 -143.59 22.26
C ILE A 279 112.53 -144.47 21.01
N THR A 280 112.19 -143.95 19.82
CA THR A 280 112.40 -144.67 18.56
C THR A 280 113.90 -144.95 18.30
N SER A 281 114.77 -143.98 18.61
CA SER A 281 116.23 -144.13 18.51
C SER A 281 116.79 -145.15 19.52
N LEU A 282 116.36 -145.09 20.78
CA LEU A 282 116.80 -146.02 21.83
C LEU A 282 116.29 -147.45 21.60
N THR A 283 115.10 -147.59 21.01
CA THR A 283 114.55 -148.90 20.61
C THR A 283 115.37 -149.51 19.47
N ALA A 284 116.00 -148.69 18.61
CA ALA A 284 116.89 -149.17 17.55
C ALA A 284 118.30 -149.54 18.05
N GLU A 285 118.80 -148.89 19.11
CA GLU A 285 120.15 -149.15 19.68
C GLU A 285 120.25 -150.38 20.57
N ILE A 286 119.14 -150.86 21.15
CA ILE A 286 119.13 -152.06 22.01
C ILE A 286 119.07 -153.38 21.19
N ALA A 287 118.87 -153.30 19.87
CA ALA A 287 118.67 -154.44 18.98
C ALA A 287 119.95 -155.00 18.30
N GLN A 288 121.16 -154.62 18.74
CA GLN A 288 122.46 -155.15 18.26
C GLN A 288 123.40 -155.48 19.41
#